data_AF-A0A147J8Y9-F1
#
_entry.id   AF-A0A147J8Y9-F1
#
_cell.length_a   1.000
_cell.length_b   1.000
_cell.length_c   1.000
_cell.angle_alpha   90.00
_cell.angle_beta   90.00
_cell.angle_gamma   90.00
#
_symmetry.space_group_name_H-M   'P 1'
#
loop_
_entity.id
_entity.type
_entity.pdbx_description
1 polymer ?
#
loop_
_entity_poly.entity_id
_entity_poly.type
_entity_poly.pdbx_seq_one_letter_code
_entity_poly.pdbx_strand_id
1 'polypeptide(L)'
;MTRPAVLGGAEQPAADQHLDRSAWEAAAAKLQAERTRDRALDARHSEAQANGTLTEDLEQEWSDSIEPLGEAEWALFATDAPDLAAIDWKLKHLADHGMLEDQHVEQLRADIARLSSAEGR
;
A
#
# COMPACT_ATOMS: atom_id res chain seq x y z
N MET A 1 -53.97 -16.63 31.03
CA MET A 1 -52.79 -16.34 31.85
C MET A 1 -51.58 -16.27 30.94
N THR A 2 -50.99 -15.09 30.88
CA THR A 2 -50.05 -14.60 29.87
C THR A 2 -48.65 -15.17 30.11
N ARG A 3 -48.03 -15.78 29.08
CA ARG A 3 -46.59 -16.09 29.07
C ARG A 3 -45.84 -14.80 28.72
N PRO A 4 -44.78 -14.41 29.46
CA PRO A 4 -44.00 -13.23 29.11
C PRO A 4 -43.20 -13.48 27.84
N ALA A 5 -43.15 -12.43 27.02
CA ALA A 5 -42.39 -12.32 25.79
C ALA A 5 -40.88 -12.49 26.06
N VAL A 6 -40.22 -13.29 25.23
CA VAL A 6 -38.77 -13.26 25.04
C VAL A 6 -38.49 -11.98 24.25
N LEU A 7 -38.09 -10.93 24.96
CA LEU A 7 -37.64 -9.67 24.40
C LEU A 7 -36.12 -9.63 24.37
N GLY A 8 -35.59 -9.14 23.26
CA GLY A 8 -34.24 -8.58 23.19
C GLY A 8 -33.21 -9.59 22.69
N GLY A 9 -33.20 -9.81 21.38
CA GLY A 9 -31.99 -10.26 20.70
C GLY A 9 -30.84 -9.33 21.09
N ALA A 10 -29.70 -9.92 21.38
CA ALA A 10 -28.47 -9.18 21.56
C ALA A 10 -28.20 -8.44 20.24
N GLU A 11 -28.43 -7.13 20.21
CA GLU A 11 -27.68 -6.25 19.31
C GLU A 11 -26.22 -6.41 19.75
N GLN A 12 -25.51 -7.32 19.06
CA GLN A 12 -24.06 -7.23 19.04
C GLN A 12 -23.76 -5.80 18.58
N PRO A 13 -23.02 -5.00 19.36
CA PRO A 13 -22.50 -3.76 18.81
C PRO A 13 -21.76 -4.15 17.53
N ALA A 14 -22.03 -3.44 16.44
CA ALA A 14 -21.20 -3.50 15.25
C ALA A 14 -19.76 -3.33 15.76
N ALA A 15 -19.06 -4.44 15.90
CA ALA A 15 -17.67 -4.40 16.30
C ALA A 15 -17.02 -3.61 15.19
N ASP A 16 -16.51 -2.43 15.54
CA ASP A 16 -15.54 -1.71 14.74
C ASP A 16 -14.49 -2.75 14.33
N GLN A 17 -14.66 -3.34 13.15
CA GLN A 17 -13.70 -4.24 12.54
C GLN A 17 -12.59 -3.31 12.07
N HIS A 18 -11.82 -2.81 13.02
CA HIS A 18 -10.52 -2.24 12.74
C HIS A 18 -9.70 -3.41 12.22
N LEU A 19 -9.69 -3.56 10.89
CA LEU A 19 -8.92 -4.58 10.20
C LEU A 19 -7.48 -4.47 10.70
N ASP A 20 -6.90 -5.61 11.08
CA ASP A 20 -5.55 -5.68 11.58
C ASP A 20 -4.59 -5.09 10.53
N ARG A 21 -4.03 -3.92 10.85
CA ARG A 21 -3.17 -3.15 9.95
C ARG A 21 -1.72 -3.62 10.01
N SER A 22 -1.36 -4.51 10.94
CA SER A 22 0.03 -4.84 11.25
C SER A 22 0.80 -5.41 10.06
N ALA A 23 0.19 -6.30 9.28
CA ALA A 23 0.80 -6.87 8.07
C ALA A 23 1.05 -5.79 7.00
N TRP A 24 0.09 -4.89 6.79
CA TRP A 24 0.20 -3.77 5.87
C TRP A 24 1.31 -2.80 6.29
N GLU A 25 1.36 -2.43 7.57
CA GLU A 25 2.39 -1.53 8.11
C GLU A 25 3.79 -2.14 8.02
N ALA A 26 3.93 -3.45 8.28
CA ALA A 26 5.20 -4.15 8.14
C ALA A 26 5.70 -4.15 6.68
N ALA A 27 4.82 -4.44 5.72
CA ALA A 27 5.15 -4.40 4.29
C ALA A 27 5.47 -2.97 3.83
N ALA A 28 4.71 -1.96 4.30
CA ALA A 28 4.97 -0.56 4.00
C ALA A 28 6.30 -0.07 4.59
N ALA A 29 6.66 -0.51 5.80
CA ALA A 29 7.94 -0.22 6.42
C ALA A 29 9.10 -0.84 5.62
N LYS A 30 8.94 -2.08 5.12
CA LYS A 30 9.94 -2.71 4.23
C LYS A 30 10.12 -1.90 2.95
N LEU A 31 9.03 -1.52 2.28
CA LEU A 31 9.10 -0.67 1.09
C LEU A 31 9.81 0.67 1.36
N GLN A 32 9.50 1.30 2.49
CA GLN A 32 10.15 2.56 2.87
C GLN A 32 11.66 2.39 3.12
N ALA A 33 12.08 1.25 3.68
CA ALA A 33 13.48 0.92 3.88
C ALA A 33 14.21 0.74 2.53
N GLU A 34 13.63 -0.02 1.59
CA GLU A 34 14.23 -0.22 0.27
C GLU A 34 14.30 1.08 -0.53
N ARG A 35 13.24 1.91 -0.53
CA ARG A 35 13.27 3.26 -1.14
C ARG A 35 14.33 4.18 -0.54
N THR A 36 14.67 3.99 0.72
CA THR A 36 15.71 4.78 1.38
C THR A 36 17.10 4.28 1.01
N ARG A 37 17.28 2.96 0.93
CA ARG A 37 18.52 2.32 0.44
C ARG A 37 18.79 2.72 -1.02
N ASP A 38 17.80 2.57 -1.88
CA ASP A 38 17.87 2.85 -3.31
C ASP A 38 18.27 4.31 -3.59
N ARG A 39 17.58 5.29 -2.98
CA ARG A 39 17.94 6.72 -3.08
C ARG A 39 19.36 7.03 -2.59
N ALA A 40 19.82 6.36 -1.53
CA ALA A 40 21.19 6.56 -1.05
C ALA A 40 22.23 6.00 -2.03
N LEU A 41 21.89 4.91 -2.71
CA LEU A 41 22.73 4.28 -3.72
C LEU A 41 22.76 5.09 -5.02
N ASP A 42 21.61 5.58 -5.50
CA ASP A 42 21.49 6.53 -6.59
C ASP A 42 22.38 7.76 -6.39
N ALA A 43 22.38 8.33 -5.18
CA ALA A 43 23.20 9.49 -4.84
C ALA A 43 24.70 9.16 -4.90
N ARG A 44 25.11 8.03 -4.32
CA ARG A 44 26.50 7.54 -4.37
C ARG A 44 26.96 7.27 -5.80
N HIS A 45 26.11 6.63 -6.60
CA HIS A 45 26.35 6.33 -8.01
C HIS A 45 26.52 7.61 -8.82
N SER A 46 25.57 8.55 -8.70
CA SER A 46 25.60 9.84 -9.39
C SER A 46 26.85 10.66 -9.05
N GLU A 47 27.25 10.69 -7.77
CA GLU A 47 28.47 11.36 -7.33
C GLU A 47 29.72 10.70 -7.93
N ALA A 48 29.80 9.37 -7.88
CA ALA A 48 30.94 8.63 -8.44
C ALA A 48 31.03 8.80 -9.97
N GLN A 49 29.89 8.82 -10.66
CA GLN A 49 29.82 9.09 -12.10
C GLN A 49 30.29 10.51 -12.43
N ALA A 50 29.84 11.52 -11.69
CA ALA A 50 30.24 12.92 -11.89
C ALA A 50 31.74 13.15 -11.62
N ASN A 51 32.30 12.45 -10.64
CA ASN A 51 33.71 12.56 -10.27
C ASN A 51 34.64 11.66 -11.09
N GLY A 52 34.10 10.81 -11.97
CA GLY A 52 34.88 9.83 -12.74
C GLY A 52 35.49 8.71 -11.89
N THR A 53 34.91 8.45 -10.71
CA THR A 53 35.35 7.42 -9.75
C THR A 53 34.38 6.24 -9.67
N LEU A 54 33.50 6.08 -10.66
CA LEU A 54 32.56 4.97 -10.74
C LEU A 54 33.30 3.64 -10.92
N THR A 55 33.04 2.69 -10.03
CA THR A 55 33.60 1.34 -10.06
C THR A 55 32.57 0.35 -10.60
N GLU A 56 33.04 -0.78 -11.15
CA GLU A 56 32.18 -1.87 -11.61
C GLU A 56 31.32 -2.42 -10.46
N ASP A 57 31.90 -2.55 -9.25
CA ASP A 57 31.16 -2.99 -8.07
C ASP A 57 30.00 -2.05 -7.70
N LEU A 58 30.18 -0.73 -7.84
CA LEU A 58 29.13 0.25 -7.54
C LEU A 58 28.06 0.29 -8.64
N GLU A 59 28.47 0.12 -9.90
CA GLU A 59 27.55 -0.02 -11.03
C GLU A 59 26.65 -1.25 -10.85
N GLN A 60 27.24 -2.38 -10.45
CA GLN A 60 26.52 -3.61 -10.19
C GLN A 60 25.61 -3.47 -8.97
N GLU A 61 26.11 -2.91 -7.85
CA GLU A 61 25.29 -2.65 -6.65
C GLU A 61 24.06 -1.81 -7.00
N TRP A 62 24.24 -0.77 -7.82
CA TRP A 62 23.17 0.12 -8.29
C TRP A 62 22.18 -0.58 -9.21
N SER A 63 22.66 -1.35 -10.19
CA SER A 63 21.79 -2.15 -11.06
C SER A 63 20.95 -3.16 -10.26
N ASP A 64 21.55 -3.79 -9.26
CA ASP A 64 20.90 -4.83 -8.45
C ASP A 64 19.92 -4.26 -7.41
N SER A 65 19.90 -2.94 -7.16
CA SER A 65 18.96 -2.35 -6.18
C SER A 65 17.51 -2.30 -6.66
N ILE A 66 17.29 -2.42 -7.97
CA ILE A 66 15.97 -2.36 -8.58
C ILE A 66 15.11 -3.56 -8.14
N GLU A 67 15.70 -4.76 -8.06
CA GLU A 67 14.96 -5.99 -7.74
C GLU A 67 14.39 -5.97 -6.31
N PRO A 68 15.17 -5.69 -5.24
CA PRO A 68 14.63 -5.58 -3.88
C PRO A 68 13.54 -4.52 -3.73
N LEU A 69 13.67 -3.39 -4.43
CA LEU A 69 12.64 -2.34 -4.43
C LEU A 69 11.34 -2.86 -5.03
N GLY A 70 11.41 -3.47 -6.23
CA GLY A 70 10.25 -4.06 -6.89
C GLY A 70 9.60 -5.18 -6.07
N GLU A 71 10.39 -6.05 -5.45
CA GLU A 71 9.89 -7.09 -4.55
C GLU A 71 9.12 -6.51 -3.35
N ALA A 72 9.62 -5.42 -2.76
CA ALA A 72 8.95 -4.76 -1.64
C ALA A 72 7.64 -4.07 -2.08
N GLU A 73 7.60 -3.47 -3.26
CA GLU A 73 6.38 -2.88 -3.83
C GLU A 73 5.31 -3.94 -4.08
N TRP A 74 5.68 -5.05 -4.72
CA TRP A 74 4.74 -6.15 -4.97
C TRP A 74 4.31 -6.86 -3.69
N ALA A 75 5.18 -6.98 -2.68
CA ALA A 75 4.81 -7.54 -1.38
C ALA A 75 3.76 -6.68 -0.66
N LEU A 76 3.89 -5.35 -0.68
CA LEU A 76 2.86 -4.46 -0.15
C LEU A 76 1.56 -4.57 -0.96
N PHE A 77 1.66 -4.61 -2.29
CA PHE A 77 0.50 -4.76 -3.15
C PHE A 77 -0.25 -6.08 -2.91
N ALA A 78 0.46 -7.17 -2.65
CA ALA A 78 -0.13 -8.47 -2.33
C ALA A 78 -0.76 -8.55 -0.92
N THR A 79 -0.43 -7.62 -0.02
CA THR A 79 -0.96 -7.59 1.34
C THR A 79 -2.41 -7.08 1.33
N ASP A 80 -3.32 -7.71 2.06
CA ASP A 80 -4.73 -7.29 2.11
C ASP A 80 -4.84 -5.81 2.52
N ALA A 81 -5.77 -5.08 1.88
CA ALA A 81 -5.95 -3.66 2.14
C ALA A 81 -6.81 -3.47 3.41
N PRO A 82 -6.25 -2.97 4.52
CA PRO A 82 -6.99 -2.82 5.78
C PRO A 82 -7.95 -1.62 5.81
N ASP A 83 -7.81 -0.66 4.90
CA ASP A 83 -8.69 0.51 4.81
C ASP A 83 -8.69 1.15 3.42
N LEU A 84 -9.49 2.21 3.28
CA LEU A 84 -9.60 2.97 2.04
C LEU A 84 -8.26 3.61 1.61
N ALA A 85 -7.41 4.00 2.55
CA ALA A 85 -6.10 4.56 2.23
C ALA A 85 -5.17 3.50 1.61
N ALA A 86 -5.23 2.26 2.09
CA ALA A 86 -4.51 1.14 1.48
C ALA A 86 -5.05 0.79 0.08
N ILE A 87 -6.37 0.83 -0.12
CA ILE A 87 -6.97 0.66 -1.45
C ILE A 87 -6.52 1.77 -2.40
N ASP A 88 -6.53 3.03 -1.93
CA ASP A 88 -6.08 4.17 -2.72
C ASP A 88 -4.63 4.02 -3.19
N TRP A 89 -3.76 3.59 -2.29
CA TRP A 89 -2.37 3.28 -2.60
C TRP A 89 -2.25 2.22 -3.69
N LYS A 90 -3.02 1.11 -3.61
CA LYS A 90 -3.00 0.04 -4.62
C LYS A 90 -3.48 0.53 -5.98
N LEU A 91 -4.55 1.33 -6.02
CA LEU A 91 -5.06 1.90 -7.27
C LEU A 91 -4.02 2.80 -7.93
N LYS A 92 -3.37 3.66 -7.14
CA LYS A 92 -2.26 4.49 -7.62
C LYS A 92 -1.10 3.65 -8.13
N HIS A 93 -0.72 2.58 -7.41
CA HIS A 93 0.34 1.68 -7.84
C HIS A 93 0.03 1.04 -9.20
N LEU A 94 -1.19 0.54 -9.43
CA LEU A 94 -1.60 0.02 -10.73
C LEU A 94 -1.53 1.07 -11.84
N ALA A 95 -1.87 2.32 -11.53
CA ALA A 95 -1.80 3.44 -12.46
C ALA A 95 -0.37 3.78 -12.85
N ASP A 96 0.51 3.90 -11.86
CA ASP A 96 1.92 4.24 -12.04
C ASP A 96 2.65 3.15 -12.87
N HIS A 97 2.16 1.90 -12.87
CA HIS A 97 2.65 0.80 -13.71
C HIS A 97 1.90 0.60 -15.05
N GLY A 98 0.94 1.47 -15.38
CA GLY A 98 0.17 1.38 -16.63
C GLY A 98 -0.78 0.18 -16.70
N MET A 99 -1.07 -0.46 -15.57
CA MET A 99 -2.01 -1.59 -15.47
C MET A 99 -3.45 -1.12 -15.28
N LEU A 100 -3.64 0.15 -14.93
CA LEU A 100 -4.95 0.80 -14.82
C LEU A 100 -4.85 2.23 -15.34
N GLU A 101 -5.79 2.66 -16.17
CA GLU A 101 -5.81 4.05 -16.65
C GLU A 101 -6.24 5.01 -15.53
N ASP A 102 -5.65 6.20 -15.49
CA ASP A 102 -5.94 7.24 -14.47
C ASP A 102 -7.44 7.56 -14.37
N GLN A 103 -8.16 7.56 -15.50
CA GLN A 103 -9.60 7.79 -15.52
C GLN A 103 -10.36 6.74 -14.71
N HIS A 104 -9.96 5.47 -14.78
CA HIS A 104 -10.59 4.38 -14.04
C HIS A 104 -10.22 4.42 -12.56
N VAL A 105 -9.00 4.86 -12.21
CA VAL A 105 -8.59 5.09 -10.82
C VAL A 105 -9.48 6.15 -10.17
N GLU A 106 -9.66 7.29 -10.83
CA GLU A 106 -10.49 8.38 -10.32
C GLU A 106 -11.96 7.96 -10.18
N GLN A 107 -12.48 7.18 -11.12
CA GLN A 107 -13.83 6.62 -11.02
C GLN A 107 -13.98 5.64 -9.84
N LEU A 108 -13.02 4.73 -9.65
CA LEU A 108 -13.03 3.79 -8.53
C LEU A 108 -12.93 4.51 -7.18
N ARG A 109 -12.08 5.55 -7.08
CA ARG A 109 -11.99 6.41 -5.89
C ARG A 109 -13.33 7.07 -5.58
N ALA A 110 -13.99 7.64 -6.59
CA ALA A 110 -15.30 8.28 -6.43
C ALA A 110 -16.39 7.27 -5.99
N ASP A 111 -16.37 6.06 -6.56
CA ASP A 111 -17.30 4.99 -6.21
C ASP A 111 -17.10 4.49 -4.78
N ILE A 112 -15.85 4.30 -4.36
CA ILE A 112 -15.49 3.92 -2.99
C ILE A 112 -15.97 4.99 -2.00
N ALA A 113 -15.72 6.27 -2.29
CA ALA A 113 -16.16 7.38 -1.43
C ALA A 113 -17.70 7.43 -1.32
N ARG A 114 -18.41 7.19 -2.43
CA ARG A 114 -19.87 7.14 -2.47
C ARG A 114 -20.44 5.99 -1.65
N LEU A 115 -19.88 4.78 -1.78
CA LEU A 115 -20.32 3.60 -1.04
C LEU A 115 -20.07 3.75 0.47
N SER A 116 -18.88 4.23 0.84
CA SER A 116 -18.51 4.48 2.24
C SER A 116 -19.40 5.54 2.92
N SER A 117 -19.88 6.53 2.14
CA SER A 117 -20.82 7.55 2.63
C SER A 117 -22.28 7.06 2.70
N ALA A 118 -22.63 6.02 1.95
CA ALA A 118 -23.97 5.46 1.90
C ALA A 118 -24.23 4.49 3.06
N GLU A 119 -23.21 3.78 3.52
CA GLU A 119 -23.27 2.83 4.66
C GLU A 119 -23.30 3.52 6.03
N GLY A 120 -22.92 4.80 6.11
CA GLY A 120 -22.97 5.60 7.35
C GLY A 120 -24.31 6.30 7.64
N ARG A 121 -25.41 5.92 6.96
CA ARG A 121 -26.76 6.51 7.14
C ARG A 121 -27.79 5.49 7.60
#